data_AF-A0A8W4FG34-F1
#
_entry.id   AF-A0A8W4FG34-F1
#
_cell.length_a   1.000
_cell.length_b   1.000
_cell.length_c   1.000
_cell.angle_alpha   90.00
_cell.angle_beta   90.00
_cell.angle_gamma   90.00
#
_symmetry.space_group_name_H-M   'P 1'
#
loop_
_entity.id
_entity.type
_entity.pdbx_description
1 polymer ?
#
loop_
_entity_poly.entity_id
_entity_poly.type
_entity_poly.pdbx_seq_one_letter_code
_entity_poly.pdbx_strand_id
1 'polypeptide(L)'
;MGLCPYRAALLPSVLLFLLMLTDPALPAGRPPPVVLGWSITEQPTPPSFPMVLMCVSLALGRPSRWSSWTPAKAVWVPIFTPWWRALAGATHEARMSEGPPTIGAEPQRQPQAWKDKYIRAFVALGPPWGGVAKTLRVLASGDNNRIPVIRPLKIREQQRSAVSTSWLLPYNYSWSPEKVFLHTPTTNYTLQDYRRFFQDIGFEDGWLMRQDTEGLVDAMVPPGVQLHCLYGTGVPTPDSFYYESFPDHDPRICFGDGDGTVNLESALQCQAWRGRQEQEVSLQALPGSEHIAMLANATTLAYLKRVLLGP
;
A
#
# COMPACT_ATOMS: atom_id res chain seq x y z
N MET A 1 -40.97 -11.90 13.04
CA MET A 1 -40.86 -11.57 11.60
C MET A 1 -40.60 -10.09 11.48
N GLY A 2 -39.37 -9.71 11.15
CA GLY A 2 -38.96 -8.31 11.00
C GLY A 2 -37.83 -8.25 9.98
N LEU A 3 -38.19 -7.95 8.73
CA LEU A 3 -37.27 -7.66 7.65
C LEU A 3 -36.53 -6.36 7.96
N CYS A 4 -35.20 -6.38 7.95
CA CYS A 4 -34.38 -5.16 8.00
C CYS A 4 -33.73 -4.95 6.63
N PRO A 5 -34.05 -3.86 5.90
CA PRO A 5 -33.48 -3.57 4.60
C PRO A 5 -32.14 -2.86 4.78
N TYR A 6 -31.05 -3.34 4.17
CA TYR A 6 -29.83 -2.55 4.08
C TYR A 6 -29.39 -2.36 2.64
N ARG A 7 -29.38 -1.08 2.27
CA ARG A 7 -28.98 -0.51 0.99
C ARG A 7 -27.59 -0.98 0.58
N ALA A 8 -27.48 -1.43 -0.65
CA ALA A 8 -26.21 -1.56 -1.35
C ALA A 8 -25.57 -0.17 -1.51
N ALA A 9 -24.42 0.05 -0.89
CA ALA A 9 -23.53 1.15 -1.22
C ALA A 9 -22.47 0.61 -2.18
N LEU A 10 -22.68 0.86 -3.48
CA LEU A 10 -21.64 0.76 -4.51
C LEU A 10 -20.69 1.95 -4.31
N LEU A 11 -19.41 1.71 -4.00
CA LEU A 11 -18.36 2.73 -4.03
C LEU A 11 -17.32 2.34 -5.08
N PRO A 12 -16.93 3.27 -5.97
CA PRO A 12 -16.01 2.99 -7.07
C PRO A 12 -14.54 3.09 -6.63
N SER A 13 -13.75 2.18 -7.20
CA SER A 13 -12.33 2.22 -7.56
C SER A 13 -11.47 3.44 -7.22
N VAL A 14 -10.35 3.24 -6.51
CA VAL A 14 -9.29 4.25 -6.36
C VAL A 14 -7.89 3.64 -6.53
N LEU A 15 -7.12 4.33 -7.38
CA LEU A 15 -5.78 4.09 -7.90
C LEU A 15 -4.69 4.73 -6.99
N LEU A 16 -3.48 4.13 -6.96
CA LEU A 16 -2.27 4.66 -6.29
C LEU A 16 -1.83 6.03 -6.84
N PHE A 17 -1.81 7.06 -5.98
CA PHE A 17 -1.08 8.30 -6.22
C PHE A 17 -0.06 8.56 -5.11
N LEU A 18 1.22 8.60 -5.48
CA LEU A 18 2.26 9.33 -4.77
C LEU A 18 2.15 10.79 -5.21
N LEU A 19 1.71 11.69 -4.32
CA LEU A 19 1.76 13.13 -4.56
C LEU A 19 3.06 13.68 -3.96
N MET A 20 4.16 13.56 -4.70
CA MET A 20 5.32 14.43 -4.52
C MET A 20 4.96 15.76 -5.17
N LEU A 21 4.65 16.78 -4.38
CA LEU A 21 4.56 18.16 -4.88
C LEU A 21 5.99 18.65 -5.17
N THR A 22 6.55 18.23 -6.30
CA THR A 22 7.77 18.84 -6.85
C THR A 22 7.34 19.86 -7.89
N ASP A 23 7.41 21.15 -7.54
CA ASP A 23 7.44 22.20 -8.54
C ASP A 23 8.87 22.23 -9.12
N PRO A 24 9.09 21.97 -10.42
CA PRO A 24 10.41 22.06 -11.03
C PRO A 24 10.98 23.49 -11.06
N ALA A 25 10.20 24.49 -10.64
CA ALA A 25 10.69 25.80 -10.26
C ALA A 25 10.36 26.06 -8.79
N LEU A 26 11.31 25.81 -7.89
CA LEU A 26 11.19 26.22 -6.47
C LEU A 26 11.60 27.69 -6.33
N PRO A 27 10.67 28.68 -6.25
CA PRO A 27 11.02 29.98 -5.70
C PRO A 27 11.31 29.84 -4.20
N ALA A 28 12.36 30.52 -3.75
CA ALA A 28 12.74 30.57 -2.34
C ALA A 28 11.56 31.04 -1.47
N GLY A 29 11.21 30.27 -0.43
CA GLY A 29 10.31 30.71 0.64
C GLY A 29 9.07 29.86 0.96
N ARG A 30 8.86 28.68 0.34
CA ARG A 30 7.81 27.73 0.77
C ARG A 30 8.39 26.53 1.55
N PRO A 31 7.64 25.97 2.53
CA PRO A 31 8.11 24.82 3.30
C PRO A 31 8.27 23.57 2.40
N PRO A 32 9.21 22.66 2.74
CA PRO A 32 9.45 21.45 1.96
C PRO A 32 8.21 20.52 1.90
N PRO A 33 8.14 19.62 0.90
CA PRO A 33 7.00 18.74 0.69
C PRO A 33 6.79 17.74 1.85
N VAL A 34 5.52 17.34 2.04
CA VAL A 34 5.11 16.26 2.95
C VAL A 34 4.92 15.00 2.11
N VAL A 35 5.54 13.90 2.54
CA VAL A 35 5.38 12.59 1.89
C VAL A 35 4.15 11.92 2.49
N LEU A 36 3.19 11.52 1.64
CA LEU A 36 2.05 10.70 2.00
C LEU A 36 2.29 9.28 1.49
N GLY A 37 2.27 8.29 2.39
CA GLY A 37 2.45 6.88 2.06
C GLY A 37 1.23 6.03 2.42
N TRP A 38 0.80 5.16 1.51
CA TRP A 38 -0.29 4.19 1.70
C TRP A 38 -0.03 2.87 0.95
N SER A 39 -0.59 1.75 1.41
CA SER A 39 -0.44 0.42 0.76
C SER A 39 -1.68 0.03 -0.04
N ILE A 40 -1.47 -0.52 -1.24
CA ILE A 40 -2.53 -0.88 -2.21
C ILE A 40 -3.40 -2.04 -1.69
N THR A 41 -4.72 -1.90 -1.85
CA THR A 41 -5.65 -3.03 -1.95
C THR A 41 -5.98 -3.30 -3.43
N GLU A 42 -5.98 -4.58 -3.82
CA GLU A 42 -6.17 -5.03 -5.21
C GLU A 42 -7.51 -4.58 -5.79
N GLN A 43 -7.48 -4.09 -7.04
CA GLN A 43 -8.66 -3.96 -7.88
C GLN A 43 -8.54 -4.84 -9.14
N PRO A 44 -9.63 -5.52 -9.54
CA PRO A 44 -9.65 -6.32 -10.76
C PRO A 44 -10.15 -5.48 -11.94
N THR A 45 -9.36 -5.33 -13.00
CA THR A 45 -9.90 -4.98 -14.33
C THR A 45 -9.17 -5.77 -15.41
N PRO A 46 -9.87 -6.50 -16.30
CA PRO A 46 -9.30 -7.06 -17.52
C PRO A 46 -9.68 -6.21 -18.76
N PRO A 47 -9.14 -6.53 -19.93
CA PRO A 47 -7.86 -6.08 -20.45
C PRO A 47 -8.01 -4.85 -21.37
N SER A 48 -6.88 -4.25 -21.73
CA SER A 48 -6.64 -3.28 -22.82
C SER A 48 -6.71 -1.76 -22.49
N PHE A 49 -5.58 -1.12 -22.82
CA PHE A 49 -5.24 0.32 -22.88
C PHE A 49 -4.82 1.02 -21.57
N PRO A 50 -3.52 1.33 -21.38
CA PRO A 50 -3.09 2.25 -20.34
C PRO A 50 -3.28 3.69 -20.84
N MET A 51 -4.28 4.38 -20.31
CA MET A 51 -4.33 5.83 -20.37
C MET A 51 -5.17 6.37 -19.21
N VAL A 52 -4.51 6.82 -18.13
CA VAL A 52 -5.04 7.91 -17.29
C VAL A 52 -3.86 8.75 -16.77
N LEU A 53 -3.62 9.83 -17.51
CA LEU A 53 -3.22 11.11 -16.96
C LEU A 53 -4.43 11.71 -16.22
N MET A 54 -4.29 12.13 -14.97
CA MET A 54 -5.08 13.27 -14.48
C MET A 54 -4.33 14.05 -13.39
N CYS A 55 -3.77 15.16 -13.82
CA CYS A 55 -3.68 16.38 -13.04
C CYS A 55 -5.09 16.90 -12.74
N VAL A 56 -5.36 17.33 -11.50
CA VAL A 56 -6.32 18.42 -11.26
C VAL A 56 -5.67 19.41 -10.31
N SER A 57 -5.14 20.48 -10.90
CA SER A 57 -4.91 21.74 -10.21
C SER A 57 -6.25 22.45 -10.02
N LEU A 58 -6.59 22.82 -8.79
CA LEU A 58 -7.52 23.92 -8.52
C LEU A 58 -6.89 24.81 -7.46
N ALA A 59 -6.03 25.73 -7.92
CA ALA A 59 -5.74 26.95 -7.19
C ALA A 59 -6.76 28.02 -7.64
N LEU A 60 -7.56 28.50 -6.69
CA LEU A 60 -8.40 29.67 -6.88
C LEU A 60 -7.59 30.96 -6.67
N GLY A 61 -7.73 31.89 -7.62
CA GLY A 61 -7.48 33.33 -7.49
C GLY A 61 -6.62 33.89 -8.64
N ARG A 62 -6.97 34.95 -9.37
CA ARG A 62 -8.09 35.92 -9.42
C ARG A 62 -8.02 36.64 -10.81
N PRO A 63 -8.96 37.55 -11.18
CA PRO A 63 -9.42 37.71 -12.57
C PRO A 63 -8.67 38.76 -13.40
N SER A 64 -8.60 38.52 -14.72
CA SER A 64 -8.45 39.59 -15.73
C SER A 64 -9.10 39.21 -17.06
N ARG A 65 -10.27 39.82 -17.28
CA ARG A 65 -10.88 40.28 -18.54
C ARG A 65 -10.88 39.39 -19.82
N TRP A 66 -12.13 39.11 -20.26
CA TRP A 66 -12.64 38.95 -21.65
C TRP A 66 -12.18 37.68 -22.39
N SER A 67 -12.96 36.95 -23.20
CA SER A 67 -14.35 37.04 -23.68
C SER A 67 -14.67 35.71 -24.40
N SER A 68 -15.92 35.25 -24.30
CA SER A 68 -16.64 34.34 -25.22
C SER A 68 -16.12 32.91 -25.50
N TRP A 69 -16.95 31.89 -25.24
CA TRP A 69 -17.53 30.92 -26.21
C TRP A 69 -17.93 29.58 -25.54
N THR A 70 -19.16 29.15 -25.83
CA THR A 70 -19.80 27.84 -25.57
C THR A 70 -19.40 26.78 -26.64
N PRO A 71 -19.97 25.55 -26.66
CA PRO A 71 -19.72 24.37 -25.83
C PRO A 71 -19.01 23.22 -26.62
N ALA A 72 -18.65 22.15 -25.90
CA ALA A 72 -17.86 21.00 -26.34
C ALA A 72 -18.36 20.22 -27.57
N LYS A 73 -17.40 19.76 -28.41
CA LYS A 73 -17.51 18.58 -29.28
C LYS A 73 -16.23 17.75 -29.16
N ALA A 74 -16.39 16.44 -28.95
CA ALA A 74 -15.32 15.46 -28.96
C ALA A 74 -14.79 15.21 -30.38
N VAL A 75 -13.48 15.00 -30.54
CA VAL A 75 -12.85 14.37 -31.71
C VAL A 75 -11.67 13.51 -31.26
N TRP A 76 -11.67 12.25 -31.68
CA TRP A 76 -10.58 11.28 -31.57
C TRP A 76 -9.59 11.43 -32.75
N VAL A 77 -8.28 11.37 -32.50
CA VAL A 77 -7.26 11.06 -33.54
C VAL A 77 -6.11 10.24 -32.93
N PRO A 78 -5.72 9.09 -33.50
CA PRO A 78 -4.59 8.25 -33.06
C PRO A 78 -3.32 8.52 -33.89
N ILE A 79 -2.11 8.37 -33.32
CA ILE A 79 -0.87 8.33 -34.10
C ILE A 79 0.10 7.28 -33.55
N PHE A 80 0.44 6.32 -34.42
CA PHE A 80 1.65 5.49 -34.35
C PHE A 80 2.73 6.08 -35.28
N THR A 81 3.99 5.70 -35.04
CA THR A 81 5.23 5.76 -35.88
C THR A 81 6.23 6.92 -35.58
N PRO A 82 7.53 6.83 -36.00
CA PRO A 82 8.63 6.14 -35.30
C PRO A 82 9.97 6.96 -35.28
N TRP A 83 10.55 7.30 -34.12
CA TRP A 83 11.86 7.96 -34.05
C TRP A 83 12.74 7.33 -32.94
N TRP A 84 13.76 6.55 -33.32
CA TRP A 84 14.72 5.91 -32.40
C TRP A 84 16.21 6.18 -32.69
N ARG A 85 16.67 7.19 -33.43
CA ARG A 85 18.14 7.33 -33.63
C ARG A 85 18.65 8.76 -33.61
N ALA A 86 18.89 9.26 -32.42
CA ALA A 86 19.96 10.23 -32.16
C ALA A 86 20.33 10.17 -30.67
N LEU A 87 21.63 9.99 -30.38
CA LEU A 87 22.27 9.93 -29.06
C LEU A 87 22.45 8.54 -28.42
N ALA A 88 22.84 7.55 -29.22
CA ALA A 88 23.92 6.65 -28.78
C ALA A 88 25.23 7.44 -28.80
N GLY A 89 25.73 7.84 -27.63
CA GLY A 89 26.99 8.60 -27.55
C GLY A 89 27.27 9.29 -26.22
N ALA A 90 27.05 8.62 -25.09
CA ALA A 90 27.69 8.96 -23.82
C ALA A 90 27.65 7.73 -22.92
N THR A 91 28.76 7.00 -22.90
CA THR A 91 29.04 5.94 -21.93
C THR A 91 29.15 6.55 -20.53
N HIS A 92 28.06 6.51 -19.78
CA HIS A 92 28.09 6.27 -18.35
C HIS A 92 27.01 5.21 -18.10
N GLU A 93 27.40 4.06 -17.55
CA GLU A 93 26.50 2.99 -17.13
C GLU A 93 25.43 3.54 -16.18
N ALA A 94 24.27 3.91 -16.72
CA ALA A 94 23.03 3.95 -15.96
C ALA A 94 22.54 2.51 -15.88
N ARG A 95 22.99 1.80 -14.85
CA ARG A 95 22.47 0.47 -14.50
C ARG A 95 20.96 0.63 -14.31
N MET A 96 20.18 -0.04 -15.17
CA MET A 96 18.74 -0.24 -14.96
C MET A 96 18.57 -0.87 -13.58
N SER A 97 18.02 -0.12 -12.62
CA SER A 97 17.55 -0.70 -11.36
C SER A 97 16.13 -1.17 -11.61
N GLU A 98 15.99 -2.44 -11.99
CA GLU A 98 14.71 -3.12 -12.11
C GLU A 98 14.05 -3.26 -10.72
N GLY A 99 12.75 -2.92 -10.64
CA GLY A 99 11.89 -3.08 -9.46
C GLY A 99 11.41 -1.75 -8.84
N PRO A 100 10.10 -1.52 -8.63
CA PRO A 100 9.61 -0.29 -8.03
C PRO A 100 9.98 -0.23 -6.53
N PRO A 101 10.65 0.83 -6.06
CA PRO A 101 10.89 1.02 -4.64
C PRO A 101 9.56 1.30 -3.93
N THR A 102 9.29 0.48 -2.92
CA THR A 102 8.10 0.57 -2.08
C THR A 102 8.29 1.60 -0.99
N ILE A 103 7.19 2.23 -0.55
CA ILE A 103 7.11 3.45 0.27
C ILE A 103 7.98 3.47 1.55
N GLY A 104 8.29 2.33 2.16
CA GLY A 104 9.20 2.23 3.32
C GLY A 104 10.70 2.28 2.99
N ALA A 105 11.09 1.81 1.80
CA ALA A 105 12.50 1.70 1.40
C ALA A 105 13.08 3.02 0.87
N GLU A 106 12.24 3.86 0.25
CA GLU A 106 12.71 5.07 -0.44
C GLU A 106 13.41 6.07 0.51
N PRO A 107 12.84 6.43 1.68
CA PRO A 107 13.55 7.29 2.63
C PRO A 107 14.83 6.64 3.19
N GLN A 108 14.90 5.31 3.29
CA GLN A 108 16.10 4.64 3.80
C GLN A 108 17.28 4.72 2.81
N ARG A 109 17.00 4.86 1.51
CA ARG A 109 18.02 4.90 0.44
C ARG A 109 18.59 6.30 0.19
N GLN A 110 17.98 7.35 0.75
CA GLN A 110 18.43 8.73 0.57
C GLN A 110 19.37 9.19 1.71
N PRO A 111 20.45 9.94 1.41
CA PRO A 111 21.33 10.50 2.45
C PRO A 111 20.57 11.39 3.44
N GLN A 112 20.96 11.37 4.72
CA GLN A 112 20.28 12.17 5.76
C GLN A 112 20.22 13.66 5.42
N ALA A 113 21.32 14.24 4.93
CA ALA A 113 21.35 15.64 4.50
C ALA A 113 20.36 15.97 3.38
N TRP A 114 20.04 15.00 2.51
CA TRP A 114 19.01 15.16 1.49
C TRP A 114 17.61 15.16 2.14
N LYS A 115 17.35 14.23 3.05
CA LYS A 115 16.07 14.14 3.76
C LYS A 115 15.78 15.39 4.57
N ASP A 116 16.78 15.89 5.31
CA ASP A 116 16.65 17.12 6.10
C ASP A 116 16.33 18.33 5.23
N LYS A 117 16.83 18.34 3.98
CA LYS A 117 16.60 19.43 3.02
C LYS A 117 15.25 19.34 2.32
N TYR A 118 14.78 18.14 1.99
CA TYR A 118 13.67 17.93 1.06
C TYR A 118 12.41 17.30 1.67
N ILE A 119 12.49 16.66 2.84
CA ILE A 119 11.33 16.03 3.48
C ILE A 119 10.98 16.81 4.74
N ARG A 120 9.79 17.42 4.75
CA ARG A 120 9.27 18.08 5.95
C ARG A 120 8.79 17.07 6.99
N ALA A 121 7.93 16.16 6.54
CA ALA A 121 7.30 15.14 7.36
C ALA A 121 6.84 13.98 6.47
N PHE A 122 6.73 12.81 7.06
CA PHE A 122 6.18 11.61 6.46
C PHE A 122 4.92 11.20 7.23
N VAL A 123 3.76 11.19 6.55
CA VAL A 123 2.51 10.69 7.14
C VAL A 123 2.20 9.33 6.54
N ALA A 124 2.20 8.30 7.39
CA ALA A 124 1.88 6.92 7.04
C ALA A 124 0.48 6.60 7.54
N LEU A 125 -0.42 6.21 6.62
CA LEU A 125 -1.81 5.85 6.92
C LEU A 125 -2.00 4.34 6.76
N GLY A 126 -2.39 3.66 7.84
CA GLY A 126 -2.57 2.21 7.86
C GLY A 126 -1.36 1.41 7.34
N PRO A 127 -0.12 1.74 7.72
CA PRO A 127 1.05 1.09 7.13
C PRO A 127 1.20 -0.37 7.59
N PRO A 128 1.30 -1.35 6.68
CA PRO A 128 1.55 -2.75 7.01
C PRO A 128 3.04 -3.03 7.23
N TRP A 129 3.68 -2.34 8.18
CA TRP A 129 5.14 -2.38 8.33
C TRP A 129 5.70 -3.80 8.48
N GLY A 130 5.02 -4.67 9.23
CA GLY A 130 5.41 -6.06 9.47
C GLY A 130 4.72 -7.08 8.58
N GLY A 131 4.13 -6.65 7.46
CA GLY A 131 3.26 -7.48 6.63
C GLY A 131 1.88 -7.69 7.25
N VAL A 132 1.01 -8.47 6.58
CA VAL A 132 -0.37 -8.72 7.04
C VAL A 132 -0.70 -10.20 6.96
N ALA A 133 -1.38 -10.74 7.97
CA ALA A 133 -1.70 -12.17 8.03
C ALA A 133 -2.57 -12.63 6.86
N LYS A 134 -3.45 -11.75 6.34
CA LYS A 134 -4.38 -12.08 5.24
C LYS A 134 -3.71 -12.56 3.95
N THR A 135 -2.44 -12.22 3.73
CA THR A 135 -1.67 -12.65 2.54
C THR A 135 -1.57 -14.18 2.43
N LEU A 136 -1.53 -14.90 3.56
CA LEU A 136 -1.52 -16.37 3.56
C LEU A 136 -2.82 -16.95 2.99
N ARG A 137 -3.99 -16.37 3.31
CA ARG A 137 -5.26 -16.77 2.70
C ARG A 137 -5.30 -16.43 1.21
N VAL A 138 -4.86 -15.23 0.84
CA VAL A 138 -4.79 -14.78 -0.57
C VAL A 138 -3.95 -15.75 -1.40
N LEU A 139 -2.77 -16.13 -0.92
CA LEU A 139 -1.88 -17.05 -1.62
C LEU A 139 -2.43 -18.49 -1.63
N ALA A 140 -3.05 -18.95 -0.54
CA ALA A 140 -3.57 -20.32 -0.44
C ALA A 140 -4.86 -20.51 -1.26
N SER A 141 -5.96 -19.83 -0.92
CA SER A 141 -7.30 -20.07 -1.48
C SER A 141 -7.84 -18.90 -2.33
N GLY A 142 -7.13 -17.78 -2.38
CA GLY A 142 -7.59 -16.55 -3.03
C GLY A 142 -8.54 -15.74 -2.14
N ASP A 143 -8.63 -14.44 -2.40
CA ASP A 143 -9.57 -13.55 -1.70
C ASP A 143 -10.37 -12.75 -2.73
N ASN A 144 -11.66 -13.01 -2.84
CA ASN A 144 -12.54 -12.27 -3.75
C ASN A 144 -13.11 -10.99 -3.13
N ASN A 145 -12.64 -10.56 -1.94
CA ASN A 145 -13.13 -9.39 -1.21
C ASN A 145 -14.67 -9.37 -1.07
N ARG A 146 -15.29 -10.56 -0.95
CA ARG A 146 -16.75 -10.76 -0.90
C ARG A 146 -17.50 -10.31 -2.15
N ILE A 147 -16.83 -10.23 -3.31
CA ILE A 147 -17.46 -9.98 -4.61
C ILE A 147 -17.99 -11.32 -5.16
N PRO A 148 -19.31 -11.58 -5.11
CA PRO A 148 -19.87 -12.92 -5.34
C PRO A 148 -19.70 -13.41 -6.79
N VAL A 149 -19.46 -12.51 -7.73
CA VAL A 149 -19.27 -12.85 -9.16
C VAL A 149 -17.87 -13.43 -9.42
N ILE A 150 -16.90 -13.16 -8.54
CA ILE A 150 -15.51 -13.59 -8.71
C ILE A 150 -15.26 -14.84 -7.86
N ARG A 151 -14.88 -15.93 -8.51
CA ARG A 151 -14.48 -17.17 -7.82
C ARG A 151 -13.10 -16.98 -7.18
N PRO A 152 -12.91 -17.27 -5.88
CA PRO A 152 -11.62 -17.11 -5.19
C PRO A 152 -10.44 -17.78 -5.90
N LEU A 153 -10.62 -19.04 -6.32
CA LEU A 153 -9.56 -19.79 -7.03
C LEU A 153 -9.21 -19.21 -8.40
N LYS A 154 -10.13 -18.49 -9.05
CA LYS A 154 -9.86 -17.81 -10.33
C LYS A 154 -9.05 -16.54 -10.13
N ILE A 155 -9.37 -15.74 -9.11
CA ILE A 155 -8.62 -14.51 -8.83
C ILE A 155 -7.25 -14.82 -8.23
N ARG A 156 -7.11 -15.95 -7.50
CA ARG A 156 -5.86 -16.43 -6.91
C ARG A 156 -4.68 -16.43 -7.87
N GLU A 157 -4.88 -16.79 -9.15
CA GLU A 157 -3.82 -16.77 -10.16
C GLU A 157 -3.21 -15.37 -10.31
N GLN A 158 -4.06 -14.34 -10.41
CA GLN A 158 -3.61 -12.96 -10.49
C GLN A 158 -2.97 -12.50 -9.18
N GLN A 159 -3.57 -12.83 -8.04
CA GLN A 159 -3.06 -12.43 -6.72
C GLN A 159 -1.68 -13.02 -6.40
N ARG A 160 -1.44 -14.28 -6.83
CA ARG A 160 -0.14 -14.95 -6.76
C ARG A 160 0.90 -14.31 -7.69
N SER A 161 0.50 -13.91 -8.89
CA SER A 161 1.42 -13.29 -9.86
C SER A 161 1.96 -11.93 -9.41
N ALA A 162 1.27 -11.25 -8.50
CA ALA A 162 1.71 -9.98 -7.93
C ALA A 162 2.77 -10.21 -6.84
N VAL A 163 4.03 -9.89 -7.15
CA VAL A 163 5.18 -9.99 -6.22
C VAL A 163 4.92 -9.30 -4.88
N SER A 164 4.16 -8.20 -4.89
CA SER A 164 3.76 -7.47 -3.68
C SER A 164 3.03 -8.34 -2.66
N THR A 165 2.30 -9.36 -3.09
CA THR A 165 1.55 -10.26 -2.21
C THR A 165 2.50 -11.08 -1.33
N SER A 166 3.53 -11.69 -1.94
CA SER A 166 4.56 -12.43 -1.20
C SER A 166 5.45 -11.51 -0.36
N TRP A 167 5.72 -10.30 -0.85
CA TRP A 167 6.50 -9.31 -0.10
C TRP A 167 5.80 -8.89 1.21
N LEU A 168 4.46 -8.81 1.22
CA LEU A 168 3.67 -8.42 2.40
C LEU A 168 3.33 -9.59 3.36
N LEU A 169 3.96 -10.77 3.19
CA LEU A 169 3.88 -11.84 4.19
C LEU A 169 4.42 -11.37 5.54
N PRO A 170 3.86 -11.86 6.68
CA PRO A 170 4.31 -11.50 8.02
C PRO A 170 5.82 -11.64 8.24
N TYR A 171 6.42 -10.67 8.92
CA TYR A 171 7.85 -10.64 9.26
C TYR A 171 8.11 -10.89 10.75
N ASN A 172 9.28 -11.46 11.04
CA ASN A 172 9.72 -11.82 12.40
C ASN A 172 10.01 -10.63 13.33
N TYR A 173 10.18 -9.42 12.79
CA TYR A 173 10.41 -8.22 13.61
C TYR A 173 9.11 -7.63 14.19
N SER A 174 7.94 -8.06 13.69
CA SER A 174 6.63 -7.68 14.25
C SER A 174 5.88 -8.87 14.85
N TRP A 175 6.10 -10.08 14.34
CA TRP A 175 5.38 -11.28 14.75
C TRP A 175 6.30 -12.30 15.42
N SER A 176 5.79 -12.97 16.45
CA SER A 176 6.49 -14.11 17.07
C SER A 176 6.74 -15.20 16.03
N PRO A 177 7.97 -15.75 15.95
CA PRO A 177 8.26 -16.87 15.05
C PRO A 177 7.45 -18.13 15.33
N GLU A 178 6.92 -18.28 16.54
CA GLU A 178 6.08 -19.40 16.99
C GLU A 178 4.60 -19.20 16.69
N LYS A 179 4.19 -18.00 16.25
CA LYS A 179 2.80 -17.73 15.89
C LYS A 179 2.40 -18.58 14.69
N VAL A 180 1.39 -19.42 14.88
CA VAL A 180 0.76 -20.16 13.78
C VAL A 180 -0.24 -19.25 13.09
N PHE A 181 -0.04 -19.03 11.80
CA PHE A 181 -0.95 -18.23 10.97
C PHE A 181 -1.94 -19.11 10.21
N LEU A 182 -1.54 -20.34 9.85
CA LEU A 182 -2.37 -21.26 9.08
C LEU A 182 -2.34 -22.64 9.70
N HIS A 183 -3.52 -23.17 10.00
CA HIS A 183 -3.75 -24.51 10.53
C HIS A 183 -4.44 -25.38 9.48
N THR A 184 -4.00 -26.62 9.35
CA THR A 184 -4.63 -27.68 8.54
C THR A 184 -4.74 -28.95 9.38
N PRO A 185 -5.44 -30.02 8.93
CA PRO A 185 -5.51 -31.27 9.69
C PRO A 185 -4.17 -31.98 9.89
N THR A 186 -3.16 -31.68 9.04
CA THR A 186 -1.87 -32.39 9.03
C THR A 186 -0.69 -31.50 9.41
N THR A 187 -0.81 -30.19 9.23
CA THR A 187 0.32 -29.24 9.31
C THR A 187 -0.11 -27.87 9.84
N ASN A 188 0.75 -27.26 10.65
CA ASN A 188 0.67 -25.87 11.05
C ASN A 188 1.78 -25.08 10.34
N TYR A 189 1.47 -23.86 9.89
CA TYR A 189 2.43 -22.98 9.24
C TYR A 189 2.64 -21.71 10.07
N THR A 190 3.89 -21.50 10.44
CA THR A 190 4.42 -20.25 11.00
C THR A 190 5.13 -19.44 9.93
N LEU A 191 5.68 -18.28 10.28
CA LEU A 191 6.54 -17.51 9.38
C LEU A 191 7.87 -18.22 9.03
N GLN A 192 8.26 -19.26 9.79
CA GLN A 192 9.46 -20.06 9.49
C GLN A 192 9.19 -21.10 8.39
N ASP A 193 7.93 -21.39 8.11
CA ASP A 193 7.50 -22.47 7.23
C ASP A 193 7.18 -22.01 5.80
N TYR A 194 7.50 -20.75 5.42
CA TYR A 194 7.09 -20.20 4.12
C TYR A 194 7.54 -21.02 2.92
N ARG A 195 8.76 -21.56 2.93
CA ARG A 195 9.22 -22.43 1.84
C ARG A 195 8.31 -23.65 1.66
N ARG A 196 7.95 -24.31 2.77
CA ARG A 196 7.04 -25.46 2.77
C ARG A 196 5.63 -25.04 2.37
N PHE A 197 5.15 -23.91 2.89
CA PHE A 197 3.85 -23.35 2.52
C PHE A 197 3.72 -23.17 1.01
N PHE A 198 4.71 -22.54 0.35
CA PHE A 198 4.70 -22.33 -1.09
C PHE A 198 4.72 -23.64 -1.91
N GLN A 199 5.43 -24.65 -1.43
CA GLN A 199 5.42 -26.00 -2.01
C GLN A 199 4.04 -26.65 -1.88
N ASP A 200 3.46 -26.64 -0.68
CA ASP A 200 2.19 -27.31 -0.38
C ASP A 200 0.99 -26.66 -1.11
N ILE A 201 1.08 -25.39 -1.49
CA ILE A 201 0.05 -24.70 -2.31
C ILE A 201 0.29 -24.77 -3.83
N GLY A 202 1.35 -25.46 -4.25
CA GLY A 202 1.76 -25.58 -5.65
C GLY A 202 2.16 -24.25 -6.29
N PHE A 203 2.87 -23.39 -5.56
CA PHE A 203 3.31 -22.07 -6.04
C PHE A 203 4.74 -21.75 -5.57
N GLU A 204 5.71 -22.52 -6.04
CA GLU A 204 7.12 -22.38 -5.65
C GLU A 204 7.75 -21.04 -6.07
N ASP A 205 7.30 -20.44 -7.18
CA ASP A 205 7.74 -19.10 -7.59
C ASP A 205 7.48 -18.04 -6.51
N GLY A 206 6.42 -18.21 -5.70
CA GLY A 206 6.12 -17.32 -4.58
C GLY A 206 7.21 -17.32 -3.50
N TRP A 207 7.90 -18.45 -3.31
CA TRP A 207 9.06 -18.52 -2.41
C TRP A 207 10.23 -17.72 -2.97
N LEU A 208 10.50 -17.83 -4.28
CA LEU A 208 11.55 -17.04 -4.93
C LEU A 208 11.24 -15.53 -4.83
N MET A 209 10.00 -15.13 -5.10
CA MET A 209 9.53 -13.74 -4.93
C MET A 209 9.72 -13.25 -3.48
N ARG A 210 9.48 -14.11 -2.49
CA ARG A 210 9.71 -13.75 -1.08
C ARG A 210 11.19 -13.53 -0.80
N GLN A 211 12.06 -14.42 -1.26
CA GLN A 211 13.51 -14.28 -1.09
C GLN A 211 14.05 -13.00 -1.74
N ASP A 212 13.54 -12.64 -2.92
CA ASP A 212 13.95 -11.43 -3.64
C ASP A 212 13.55 -10.14 -2.88
N THR A 213 12.48 -10.20 -2.08
CA THR A 213 11.83 -8.99 -1.57
C THR A 213 11.96 -8.78 -0.06
N GLU A 214 12.19 -9.83 0.73
CA GLU A 214 12.17 -9.75 2.20
C GLU A 214 13.28 -8.86 2.79
N GLY A 215 14.37 -8.68 2.06
CA GLY A 215 15.49 -7.80 2.44
C GLY A 215 15.40 -6.37 1.91
N LEU A 216 14.33 -5.99 1.19
CA LEU A 216 14.26 -4.67 0.54
C LEU A 216 14.08 -3.50 1.51
N VAL A 217 13.50 -3.76 2.69
CA VAL A 217 13.29 -2.77 3.75
C VAL A 217 13.99 -3.26 5.01
N ASP A 218 14.87 -2.44 5.56
CA ASP A 218 15.46 -2.72 6.86
C ASP A 218 14.51 -2.23 7.96
N ALA A 219 13.83 -3.16 8.64
CA ALA A 219 12.86 -2.82 9.68
C ALA A 219 13.45 -2.09 10.89
N MET A 220 14.77 -2.18 11.09
CA MET A 220 15.46 -1.56 12.22
C MET A 220 15.93 -0.14 11.91
N VAL A 221 16.03 0.22 10.63
CA VAL A 221 16.46 1.55 10.19
C VAL A 221 15.25 2.50 10.14
N PRO A 222 15.20 3.52 11.02
CA PRO A 222 14.11 4.49 10.98
C PRO A 222 14.24 5.40 9.74
N PRO A 223 13.16 6.05 9.29
CA PRO A 223 13.19 6.85 8.06
C PRO A 223 14.02 8.14 8.19
N GLY A 224 14.36 8.58 9.42
CA GLY A 224 15.20 9.76 9.65
C GLY A 224 14.51 11.08 9.27
N VAL A 225 13.19 11.13 9.40
CA VAL A 225 12.35 12.32 9.14
C VAL A 225 11.23 12.35 10.17
N GLN A 226 10.58 13.50 10.36
CA GLN A 226 9.42 13.58 11.24
C GLN A 226 8.34 12.62 10.72
N LEU A 227 7.92 11.66 11.53
CA LEU A 227 7.04 10.58 11.14
C LEU A 227 5.71 10.67 11.90
N HIS A 228 4.60 10.64 11.18
CA HIS A 228 3.25 10.53 11.72
C HIS A 228 2.64 9.20 11.29
N CYS A 229 2.53 8.26 12.22
CA CYS A 229 1.94 6.95 11.97
C CYS A 229 0.49 6.91 12.47
N LEU A 230 -0.44 6.90 11.52
CA LEU A 230 -1.87 6.78 11.79
C LEU A 230 -2.29 5.35 11.48
N TYR A 231 -2.98 4.70 12.41
CA TYR A 231 -3.38 3.29 12.27
C TYR A 231 -4.77 3.07 12.87
N GLY A 232 -5.57 2.24 12.21
CA GLY A 232 -6.90 1.87 12.69
C GLY A 232 -6.81 0.84 13.83
N THR A 233 -7.78 0.89 14.74
CA THR A 233 -7.96 -0.08 15.82
C THR A 233 -9.44 -0.40 16.02
N GLY A 234 -9.75 -1.52 16.68
CA GLY A 234 -11.11 -1.93 17.00
C GLY A 234 -11.91 -2.48 15.82
N VAL A 235 -11.26 -2.76 14.68
CA VAL A 235 -11.91 -3.39 13.51
C VAL A 235 -11.44 -4.85 13.42
N PRO A 236 -12.37 -5.84 13.41
CA PRO A 236 -12.00 -7.25 13.30
C PRO A 236 -11.13 -7.52 12.07
N THR A 237 -9.88 -7.94 12.31
CA THR A 237 -8.86 -8.09 11.26
C THR A 237 -8.43 -9.55 11.17
N PRO A 238 -8.38 -10.18 9.98
CA PRO A 238 -7.93 -11.56 9.85
C PRO A 238 -6.54 -11.78 10.46
N ASP A 239 -6.44 -12.74 11.38
CA ASP A 239 -5.23 -13.01 12.16
C ASP A 239 -4.65 -14.41 11.90
N SER A 240 -5.53 -15.41 11.82
CA SER A 240 -5.15 -16.80 11.53
C SER A 240 -6.26 -17.55 10.81
N PHE A 241 -5.90 -18.64 10.14
CA PHE A 241 -6.77 -19.37 9.21
C PHE A 241 -6.76 -20.87 9.51
N TYR A 242 -7.94 -21.46 9.69
CA TYR A 242 -8.11 -22.90 9.84
C TYR A 242 -8.75 -23.49 8.58
N TYR A 243 -7.99 -24.32 7.87
CA TYR A 243 -8.46 -25.05 6.70
C TYR A 243 -8.85 -26.47 7.10
N GLU A 244 -10.10 -26.85 6.84
CA GLU A 244 -10.52 -28.26 6.90
C GLU A 244 -10.00 -29.03 5.68
N SER A 245 -9.97 -28.37 4.52
CA SER A 245 -9.38 -28.87 3.28
C SER A 245 -8.52 -27.78 2.66
N PHE A 246 -7.24 -28.08 2.43
CA PHE A 246 -6.21 -27.12 2.01
C PHE A 246 -5.61 -27.55 0.67
N PRO A 247 -5.32 -26.63 -0.27
CA PRO A 247 -5.48 -25.16 -0.20
C PRO A 247 -6.72 -24.60 -0.93
N ASP A 248 -7.52 -25.44 -1.58
CA ASP A 248 -8.54 -25.00 -2.56
C ASP A 248 -9.94 -24.69 -1.98
N HIS A 249 -10.09 -24.66 -0.66
CA HIS A 249 -11.33 -24.30 0.02
C HIS A 249 -11.15 -23.10 0.94
N ASP A 250 -12.22 -22.33 1.19
CA ASP A 250 -12.16 -21.21 2.12
C ASP A 250 -11.90 -21.69 3.56
N PRO A 251 -11.04 -20.99 4.33
CA PRO A 251 -10.79 -21.31 5.73
C PRO A 251 -11.86 -20.72 6.66
N ARG A 252 -11.91 -21.25 7.87
CA ARG A 252 -12.46 -20.51 9.02
C ARG A 252 -11.43 -19.46 9.45
N ILE A 253 -11.89 -18.22 9.64
CA ILE A 253 -11.02 -17.08 9.94
C ILE A 253 -11.12 -16.74 11.43
N CYS A 254 -9.98 -16.67 12.10
CA CYS A 254 -9.84 -16.07 13.42
C CYS A 254 -9.47 -14.59 13.26
N PHE A 255 -10.12 -13.72 14.04
CA PHE A 255 -9.94 -12.28 13.95
C PHE A 255 -9.20 -11.75 15.17
N GLY A 256 -8.22 -10.89 14.92
CA GLY A 256 -7.55 -10.04 15.91
C GLY A 256 -7.94 -8.57 15.76
N ASP A 257 -7.17 -7.70 16.40
CA ASP A 257 -7.35 -6.25 16.33
C ASP A 257 -6.59 -5.64 15.13
N GLY A 258 -7.09 -4.50 14.63
CA GLY A 258 -6.51 -3.77 13.51
C GLY A 258 -7.53 -2.86 12.82
N ASP A 259 -7.33 -2.64 11.52
CA ASP A 259 -8.18 -1.79 10.67
C ASP A 259 -9.05 -2.58 9.67
N GLY A 260 -9.15 -3.91 9.83
CA GLY A 260 -9.86 -4.82 8.94
C GLY A 260 -8.97 -5.46 7.88
N THR A 261 -7.79 -4.89 7.61
CA THR A 261 -6.79 -5.42 6.67
C THR A 261 -5.43 -5.59 7.32
N VAL A 262 -4.94 -4.55 7.99
CA VAL A 262 -3.64 -4.48 8.65
C VAL A 262 -3.82 -4.81 10.12
N ASN A 263 -3.11 -5.85 10.56
CA ASN A 263 -3.07 -6.25 11.96
C ASN A 263 -2.40 -5.17 12.81
N LEU A 264 -2.87 -5.00 14.04
CA LEU A 264 -2.34 -3.99 14.96
C LEU A 264 -0.83 -4.16 15.21
N GLU A 265 -0.35 -5.40 15.36
CA GLU A 265 1.05 -5.73 15.57
C GLU A 265 1.95 -5.18 14.44
N SER A 266 1.46 -5.25 13.21
CA SER A 266 2.15 -4.74 12.03
C SER A 266 2.19 -3.21 12.02
N ALA A 267 1.05 -2.56 12.27
CA ALA A 267 0.96 -1.11 12.25
C ALA A 267 1.82 -0.43 13.33
N LEU A 268 2.00 -1.10 14.48
CA LEU A 268 2.75 -0.59 15.63
C LEU A 268 4.29 -0.66 15.47
N GLN A 269 4.83 -1.23 14.39
CA GLN A 269 6.28 -1.29 14.18
C GLN A 269 6.95 0.10 14.26
N CYS A 270 6.25 1.15 13.84
CA CYS A 270 6.73 2.53 13.95
C CYS A 270 7.07 2.96 15.39
N GLN A 271 6.49 2.33 16.40
CA GLN A 271 6.85 2.56 17.81
C GLN A 271 8.32 2.23 18.08
N ALA A 272 8.88 1.22 17.41
CA ALA A 272 10.27 0.81 17.58
C ALA A 272 11.28 1.87 17.11
N TRP A 273 10.85 2.81 16.26
CA TRP A 273 11.68 3.91 15.77
C TRP A 273 11.73 5.12 16.71
N ARG A 274 10.88 5.16 17.75
CA ARG A 274 10.98 6.19 18.80
C ARG A 274 12.34 6.10 19.50
N GLY A 275 13.06 7.22 19.54
CA GLY A 275 14.40 7.30 20.16
C GLY A 275 15.52 6.66 19.32
N ARG A 276 15.24 6.18 18.10
CA ARG A 276 16.25 5.68 17.16
C ARG A 276 16.59 6.67 16.03
N GLN A 277 15.88 7.79 15.96
CA GLN A 277 16.13 8.93 15.09
C GLN A 277 15.97 10.22 15.90
N GLU A 278 16.62 11.30 15.47
CA GLU A 278 16.52 12.61 16.11
C GLU A 278 15.12 13.22 15.91
N GLN A 279 14.52 12.98 14.75
CA GLN A 279 13.21 13.51 14.37
C GLN A 279 12.08 12.79 15.11
N GLU A 280 10.99 13.50 15.40
CA GLU A 280 9.86 12.97 16.17
C GLU A 280 9.13 11.82 15.44
N VAL A 281 8.72 10.79 16.20
CA VAL A 281 7.81 9.72 15.75
C VAL A 281 6.49 9.77 16.53
N SER A 282 5.51 10.37 15.89
CA SER A 282 4.14 10.55 16.39
C SER A 282 3.27 9.34 16.02
N LEU A 283 2.57 8.77 17.01
CA LEU A 283 1.62 7.66 16.81
C LEU A 283 0.20 8.17 17.08
N GLN A 284 -0.72 7.86 16.18
CA GLN A 284 -2.12 8.28 16.27
C GLN A 284 -3.03 7.09 15.94
N ALA A 285 -3.60 6.47 16.98
CA ALA A 285 -4.66 5.50 16.79
C ALA A 285 -5.91 6.17 16.22
N LEU A 286 -6.62 5.45 15.34
CA LEU A 286 -7.90 5.83 14.75
C LEU A 286 -8.95 4.76 15.09
N PRO A 287 -9.55 4.81 16.30
CA PRO A 287 -10.50 3.79 16.74
C PRO A 287 -11.71 3.69 15.80
N GLY A 288 -12.06 2.47 15.42
CA GLY A 288 -13.15 2.15 14.49
C GLY A 288 -12.92 2.56 13.04
N SER A 289 -11.72 3.05 12.69
CA SER A 289 -11.41 3.44 11.32
C SER A 289 -10.94 2.24 10.51
N GLU A 290 -11.79 1.80 9.58
CA GLU A 290 -11.46 0.72 8.62
C GLU A 290 -10.39 1.18 7.61
N HIS A 291 -9.62 0.22 7.08
CA HIS A 291 -8.44 0.40 6.25
C HIS A 291 -8.63 1.38 5.08
N ILE A 292 -9.71 1.25 4.31
CA ILE A 292 -10.00 2.15 3.18
C ILE A 292 -10.75 3.39 3.69
N ALA A 293 -11.70 3.20 4.61
CA ALA A 293 -12.51 4.29 5.15
C ALA A 293 -11.67 5.38 5.83
N MET A 294 -10.46 5.05 6.32
CA MET A 294 -9.57 6.03 6.96
C MET A 294 -9.18 7.19 6.04
N LEU A 295 -9.17 6.98 4.71
CA LEU A 295 -8.82 8.01 3.73
C LEU A 295 -9.85 9.14 3.65
N ALA A 296 -11.12 8.82 3.90
CA ALA A 296 -12.23 9.77 3.90
C ALA A 296 -12.67 10.16 5.32
N ASN A 297 -12.03 9.62 6.35
CA ASN A 297 -12.39 9.87 7.74
C ASN A 297 -12.07 11.32 8.13
N ALA A 298 -13.05 12.02 8.73
CA ALA A 298 -12.90 13.42 9.10
C ALA A 298 -11.75 13.66 10.11
N THR A 299 -11.50 12.70 11.02
CA THR A 299 -10.39 12.76 11.98
C THR A 299 -9.05 12.66 11.26
N THR A 300 -8.91 11.74 10.30
CA THR A 300 -7.70 11.61 9.47
C THR A 300 -7.44 12.89 8.68
N LEU A 301 -8.47 13.42 8.01
CA LEU A 301 -8.38 14.66 7.22
C LEU A 301 -8.05 15.87 8.10
N ALA A 302 -8.63 15.96 9.30
CA ALA A 302 -8.31 17.02 10.26
C ALA A 302 -6.85 16.94 10.75
N TYR A 303 -6.35 15.72 11.01
CA TYR A 303 -4.94 15.50 11.36
C TYR A 303 -4.02 15.94 10.22
N LEU A 304 -4.30 15.51 8.99
CA LEU A 304 -3.53 15.91 7.80
C LEU A 304 -3.52 17.43 7.60
N LYS A 305 -4.69 18.08 7.76
CA LYS A 305 -4.80 19.53 7.67
C LYS A 305 -3.87 20.22 8.68
N ARG A 306 -3.81 19.75 9.92
CA ARG A 306 -2.93 20.28 10.96
C ARG A 306 -1.44 20.09 10.62
N VAL A 307 -1.05 18.92 10.09
CA VAL A 307 0.35 18.67 9.67
C VAL A 307 0.74 19.59 8.51
N LEU A 308 -0.15 19.79 7.54
CA LEU A 308 0.13 20.56 6.33
C LEU A 308 0.13 22.08 6.56
N LEU A 309 -0.88 22.58 7.28
CA LEU A 309 -1.14 24.02 7.40
C LEU A 309 -0.65 24.62 8.72
N GLY A 310 -0.24 23.79 9.68
CA GLY A 310 0.02 24.23 11.05
C GLY A 310 -1.28 24.31 11.89
N PRO A 311 -1.16 24.68 13.17
CA PRO A 311 -2.29 24.91 14.06
C PRO A 311 -3.17 26.08 13.61
#